data_AF-A0AAJ1EXA0-F1
#
_entry.id   AF-A0AAJ1EXA0-F1
#
_cell.length_a   1.000
_cell.length_b   1.000
_cell.length_c   1.000
_cell.angle_alpha   90.00
_cell.angle_beta   90.00
_cell.angle_gamma   90.00
#
_symmetry.space_group_name_H-M   'P 1'
#
loop_
_entity.id
_entity.type
_entity.pdbx_description
1 polymer ?
#
loop_
_entity_poly.entity_id
_entity_poly.type
_entity_poly.pdbx_seq_one_letter_code
_entity_poly.pdbx_strand_id
1 'polypeptide(L)'
;MNDKAGTPTAEVSKKSSDKAIAKANKDRQIEFFAQDSAKTEGIEVGGGFSCSDISLRRLLVMAAVSPKGSTDPVDVALKESLRYRFRHGAPNVEIPAKNFDPPVDRRYSLARINDMKRTKTGESRNTIIARGDLESVMNVAETERSLRTLLRKNAQMAGSRGYRCLGVATATVDENGKISPFTMEGFVNVRPVGTGLRGRDLTPTSEDWVRLSVWSASLRFLHWFNVFLIVTLSVTGYYIMDPFFGDTFFRGIDPGFLMGIMRFIHFTAAFAWLAVGAARVIIAFISKDRYMRWETFWSFKKKQDWINFKETVGFYLFLRKESPLYVAHNPLQQMAYTSIYILGAFQMLIGVALYALPYKNTNLFWQILAAPNDWLGIPMMRFIHAMIMFMFWGFVIGHIYLAFRADSLERHGGISSMISGGVWMRRTSKPYDAPEL
;
A
#
# COMPACT_ATOMS: atom_id res chain seq x y z
N MET A 1 1.66 31.85 -85.04
CA MET A 1 2.48 31.35 -83.92
C MET A 1 1.56 31.12 -82.73
N ASN A 2 1.74 29.97 -82.10
CA ASN A 2 0.82 29.21 -81.24
C ASN A 2 0.18 29.89 -80.01
N ASP A 3 -1.01 29.34 -79.69
CA ASP A 3 -1.57 28.94 -78.39
C ASP A 3 -1.77 29.94 -77.25
N LYS A 4 -3.04 30.09 -76.82
CA LYS A 4 -3.56 29.47 -75.58
C LYS A 4 -5.05 29.78 -75.39
N ALA A 5 -5.88 28.72 -75.38
CA ALA A 5 -7.25 28.73 -74.89
C ALA A 5 -7.26 28.30 -73.41
N GLY A 6 -7.93 29.05 -72.54
CA GLY A 6 -8.20 28.69 -71.14
C GLY A 6 -9.69 28.40 -70.96
N THR A 7 -10.02 27.20 -70.48
CA THR A 7 -11.40 26.76 -70.19
C THR A 7 -11.58 26.55 -68.67
N PRO A 8 -12.65 27.04 -68.03
CA PRO A 8 -12.88 26.90 -66.59
C PRO A 8 -13.81 25.70 -66.30
N THR A 9 -13.28 24.55 -65.88
CA THR A 9 -14.12 23.36 -65.58
C THR A 9 -13.75 22.58 -64.32
N ALA A 10 -12.75 22.99 -63.52
CA ALA A 10 -12.28 22.16 -62.40
C ALA A 10 -12.92 22.45 -61.02
N GLU A 11 -13.47 23.65 -60.76
CA GLU A 11 -13.92 24.01 -59.41
C GLU A 11 -15.36 23.61 -59.05
N VAL A 12 -16.26 23.49 -60.03
CA VAL A 12 -17.67 23.17 -59.78
C VAL A 12 -17.88 21.68 -59.48
N SER A 13 -17.03 20.80 -60.01
CA SER A 13 -17.13 19.34 -59.81
C SER A 13 -16.75 18.88 -58.40
N LYS A 14 -15.87 19.61 -57.70
CA LYS A 14 -15.41 19.22 -56.35
C LYS A 14 -16.45 19.54 -55.27
N LYS A 15 -17.12 20.68 -55.39
CA LYS A 15 -18.18 21.10 -54.45
C LYS A 15 -19.43 20.19 -54.48
N SER A 16 -19.74 19.57 -55.63
CA SER A 16 -20.87 18.64 -55.74
C SER A 16 -20.52 17.24 -55.23
N SER A 17 -19.28 16.75 -55.45
CA SER A 17 -18.83 15.47 -54.89
C SER A 17 -18.73 15.52 -53.37
N ASP A 18 -18.23 16.62 -52.81
CA ASP A 18 -18.07 16.76 -51.36
C ASP A 18 -19.43 16.84 -50.64
N LYS A 19 -20.45 17.47 -51.26
CA LYS A 19 -21.83 17.47 -50.75
C LYS A 19 -22.51 16.09 -50.86
N ALA A 20 -22.22 15.32 -51.91
CA ALA A 20 -22.77 13.97 -52.08
C ALA A 20 -22.15 12.97 -51.08
N ILE A 21 -20.85 13.08 -50.82
CA ILE A 21 -20.13 12.26 -49.82
C ILE A 21 -20.57 12.63 -48.40
N ALA A 22 -20.77 13.92 -48.10
CA ALA A 22 -21.29 14.37 -46.81
C ALA A 22 -22.73 13.89 -46.54
N LYS A 23 -23.56 13.77 -47.58
CA LYS A 23 -24.93 13.23 -47.45
C LYS A 23 -24.94 11.71 -47.29
N ALA A 24 -24.11 10.98 -48.03
CA ALA A 24 -23.99 9.52 -47.94
C ALA A 24 -23.41 9.03 -46.60
N ASN A 25 -22.56 9.83 -45.94
CA ASN A 25 -22.06 9.53 -44.59
C ASN A 25 -23.05 9.85 -43.46
N LYS A 26 -24.09 10.64 -43.73
CA LYS A 26 -25.15 10.93 -42.74
C LYS A 26 -26.12 9.76 -42.61
N ASP A 27 -26.39 9.06 -43.72
CA ASP A 27 -27.29 7.91 -43.78
C ASP A 27 -26.60 6.57 -43.43
N ARG A 28 -25.27 6.56 -43.26
CA ARG A 28 -24.46 5.40 -42.85
C ARG A 28 -23.77 5.60 -41.50
N GLN A 29 -24.35 6.40 -40.62
CA GLN A 29 -23.96 6.36 -39.22
C GLN A 29 -24.36 5.01 -38.63
N ILE A 30 -23.45 4.04 -38.74
CA ILE A 30 -23.29 3.05 -37.69
C ILE A 30 -22.97 3.90 -36.46
N GLU A 31 -23.93 4.02 -35.54
CA GLU A 31 -23.71 4.66 -34.25
C GLU A 31 -22.60 3.91 -33.52
N PHE A 32 -21.36 4.30 -33.80
CA PHE A 32 -20.22 3.92 -32.98
C PHE A 32 -20.38 4.67 -31.67
N PHE A 33 -20.80 3.92 -30.67
CA PHE A 33 -20.93 4.32 -29.28
C PHE A 33 -22.06 5.34 -29.07
N ALA A 34 -23.23 4.83 -28.70
CA ALA A 34 -24.05 5.56 -27.73
C ALA A 34 -23.13 5.88 -26.54
N GLN A 35 -22.71 7.15 -26.46
CA GLN A 35 -21.79 7.67 -25.43
C GLN A 35 -22.40 7.58 -24.02
N ASP A 36 -23.68 7.23 -23.96
CA ASP A 36 -24.46 6.91 -22.76
C ASP A 36 -25.13 5.53 -22.86
N SER A 37 -24.41 4.48 -23.29
CA SER A 37 -24.86 3.13 -22.96
C SER A 37 -24.82 3.01 -21.44
N ALA A 38 -25.98 3.18 -20.80
CA ALA A 38 -26.18 3.19 -19.36
C ALA A 38 -25.21 2.23 -18.68
N LYS A 39 -24.51 2.70 -17.63
CA LYS A 39 -23.76 1.82 -16.71
C LYS A 39 -24.69 0.66 -16.39
N THR A 40 -24.40 -0.51 -16.96
CA THR A 40 -25.20 -1.69 -16.72
C THR A 40 -24.89 -2.07 -15.29
N GLU A 41 -25.79 -1.74 -14.37
CA GLU A 41 -25.71 -2.22 -13.00
C GLU A 41 -25.77 -3.75 -13.05
N GLY A 42 -24.75 -4.41 -12.51
CA GLY A 42 -24.66 -5.87 -12.61
C GLY A 42 -23.30 -6.41 -12.17
N ILE A 43 -23.17 -7.74 -12.21
CA ILE A 43 -21.92 -8.44 -11.95
C ILE A 43 -21.41 -9.03 -13.25
N GLU A 44 -20.15 -8.74 -13.57
CA GLU A 44 -19.41 -9.33 -14.67
C GLU A 44 -18.74 -10.63 -14.20
N VAL A 45 -18.97 -11.70 -14.95
CA VAL A 45 -18.33 -13.01 -14.74
C VAL A 45 -17.17 -13.17 -15.71
N GLY A 46 -15.95 -13.15 -15.16
CA GLY A 46 -14.71 -13.26 -15.91
C GLY A 46 -14.33 -14.70 -16.27
N GLY A 47 -13.03 -14.90 -16.50
CA GLY A 47 -12.44 -16.23 -16.58
C GLY A 47 -12.42 -16.94 -15.21
N GLY A 48 -11.60 -17.96 -15.11
CA GLY A 48 -11.37 -18.67 -13.85
C GLY A 48 -10.17 -19.58 -13.99
N PHE A 49 -9.86 -20.28 -12.91
CA PHE A 49 -8.78 -21.25 -12.88
C PHE A 49 -9.36 -22.59 -12.46
N SER A 50 -9.17 -23.60 -13.31
CA SER A 50 -9.55 -24.98 -13.00
C SER A 50 -8.32 -25.73 -12.51
N CYS A 51 -8.45 -26.41 -11.37
CA CYS A 51 -7.37 -27.16 -10.73
C CYS A 51 -7.41 -28.65 -11.04
N SER A 52 -8.58 -29.14 -11.43
CA SER A 52 -8.82 -30.54 -11.69
C SER A 52 -8.90 -30.82 -13.20
N ASP A 53 -9.18 -32.07 -13.54
CA ASP A 53 -9.51 -32.55 -14.88
C ASP A 53 -10.81 -31.95 -15.46
N ILE A 54 -11.50 -31.05 -14.76
CA ILE A 54 -12.69 -30.39 -15.29
C ILE A 54 -12.34 -29.17 -16.16
N SER A 55 -13.14 -28.95 -17.20
CA SER A 55 -13.02 -27.75 -18.01
C SER A 55 -13.55 -26.51 -17.27
N LEU A 56 -13.04 -25.32 -17.61
CA LEU A 56 -13.52 -24.04 -17.07
C LEU A 56 -15.04 -23.84 -17.31
N ARG A 57 -15.57 -24.34 -18.42
CA ARG A 57 -17.02 -24.34 -18.68
C ARG A 57 -17.79 -25.16 -17.65
N ARG A 58 -17.24 -26.29 -17.21
CA ARG A 58 -17.87 -27.17 -16.24
C ARG A 58 -17.76 -26.61 -14.82
N LEU A 59 -16.61 -26.03 -14.48
CA LEU A 59 -16.43 -25.26 -13.26
C LEU A 59 -17.45 -24.12 -13.16
N LEU A 60 -17.71 -23.41 -14.26
CA LEU A 60 -18.72 -22.35 -14.31
C LEU A 60 -20.15 -22.88 -14.09
N VAL A 61 -20.47 -24.05 -14.65
CA VAL A 61 -21.77 -24.71 -14.43
C VAL A 61 -21.93 -25.09 -12.96
N MET A 62 -20.88 -25.67 -12.35
CA MET A 62 -20.89 -26.02 -10.92
C MET A 62 -21.03 -24.78 -10.05
N ALA A 63 -20.33 -23.69 -10.40
CA ALA A 63 -20.52 -22.43 -9.74
C ALA A 63 -22.00 -22.03 -9.84
N ALA A 64 -22.56 -21.90 -11.03
CA ALA A 64 -23.90 -21.35 -11.27
C ALA A 64 -25.08 -22.14 -10.67
N VAL A 65 -24.84 -23.25 -9.98
CA VAL A 65 -25.89 -24.01 -9.28
C VAL A 65 -26.47 -23.17 -8.15
N SER A 66 -27.76 -22.83 -8.27
CA SER A 66 -28.46 -22.04 -7.26
C SER A 66 -29.96 -22.31 -7.24
N PRO A 67 -30.68 -21.88 -6.18
CA PRO A 67 -32.12 -22.08 -6.08
C PRO A 67 -32.88 -21.55 -7.29
N LYS A 68 -33.98 -22.22 -7.63
CA LYS A 68 -34.94 -21.72 -8.62
C LYS A 68 -35.47 -20.36 -8.17
N GLY A 69 -35.32 -19.33 -9.02
CA GLY A 69 -35.73 -17.96 -8.71
C GLY A 69 -34.82 -17.18 -7.76
N SER A 70 -33.55 -17.59 -7.56
CA SER A 70 -32.58 -16.80 -6.78
C SER A 70 -32.46 -15.36 -7.30
N THR A 71 -32.54 -14.39 -6.38
CA THR A 71 -32.39 -12.95 -6.64
C THR A 71 -30.98 -12.43 -6.35
N ASP A 72 -30.03 -13.31 -5.98
CA ASP A 72 -28.64 -12.90 -5.74
C ASP A 72 -28.00 -12.41 -7.06
N PRO A 73 -27.46 -11.17 -7.10
CA PRO A 73 -26.80 -10.64 -8.29
C PRO A 73 -25.68 -11.54 -8.85
N VAL A 74 -24.98 -12.28 -7.98
CA VAL A 74 -23.90 -13.19 -8.35
C VAL A 74 -24.48 -14.40 -9.09
N ASP A 75 -25.57 -14.97 -8.58
CA ASP A 75 -26.25 -16.11 -9.21
C ASP A 75 -26.85 -15.76 -10.57
N VAL A 76 -27.50 -14.60 -10.65
CA VAL A 76 -28.09 -14.08 -11.90
C VAL A 76 -27.00 -13.92 -12.95
N ALA A 77 -25.90 -13.27 -12.60
CA ALA A 77 -24.76 -13.06 -13.51
C ALA A 77 -24.12 -14.38 -13.96
N LEU A 78 -24.01 -15.37 -13.06
CA LEU A 78 -23.43 -16.68 -13.38
C LEU A 78 -24.33 -17.49 -14.30
N LYS A 79 -25.64 -17.50 -14.07
CA LYS A 79 -26.63 -18.11 -14.97
C LYS A 79 -26.65 -17.42 -16.35
N GLU A 80 -26.59 -16.10 -16.37
CA GLU A 80 -26.53 -15.33 -17.61
C GLU A 80 -25.25 -15.65 -18.40
N SER A 81 -24.10 -15.74 -17.72
CA SER A 81 -22.82 -16.09 -18.35
C SER A 81 -22.83 -17.48 -19.01
N LEU A 82 -23.65 -18.42 -18.51
CA LEU A 82 -23.82 -19.74 -19.12
C LEU A 82 -24.56 -19.66 -20.46
N ARG A 83 -25.56 -18.78 -20.59
CA ARG A 83 -26.34 -18.63 -21.84
C ARG A 83 -25.44 -18.26 -23.03
N TYR A 84 -24.47 -17.38 -22.81
CA TYR A 84 -23.53 -16.97 -23.85
C TYR A 84 -22.44 -18.01 -24.15
N ARG A 85 -22.07 -18.84 -23.16
CA ARG A 85 -20.97 -19.82 -23.31
C ARG A 85 -21.44 -21.19 -23.83
N PHE A 86 -22.74 -21.48 -23.78
CA PHE A 86 -23.34 -22.73 -24.28
C PHE A 86 -24.27 -22.45 -25.47
N ARG A 87 -23.78 -22.66 -26.69
CA ARG A 87 -24.53 -22.42 -27.95
C ARG A 87 -25.78 -23.29 -28.13
N HIS A 88 -25.86 -24.44 -27.45
CA HIS A 88 -26.94 -25.44 -27.62
C HIS A 88 -27.85 -25.55 -26.39
N GLY A 89 -27.94 -24.48 -25.58
CA GLY A 89 -28.73 -24.45 -24.35
C GLY A 89 -27.85 -24.66 -23.10
N ALA A 90 -28.06 -23.81 -22.10
CA ALA A 90 -27.35 -23.90 -20.83
C ALA A 90 -27.79 -25.16 -20.05
N PRO A 91 -26.89 -25.85 -19.34
CA PRO A 91 -27.27 -26.95 -18.46
C PRO A 91 -28.25 -26.48 -17.40
N ASN A 92 -29.19 -27.34 -16.99
CA ASN A 92 -30.07 -27.01 -15.87
C ASN A 92 -29.24 -26.95 -14.58
N VAL A 93 -29.09 -25.74 -14.03
CA VAL A 93 -28.37 -25.46 -12.79
C VAL A 93 -29.32 -25.07 -11.67
N GLU A 94 -30.64 -25.14 -11.90
CA GLU A 94 -31.63 -24.80 -10.90
C GLU A 94 -31.92 -25.99 -10.00
N ILE A 95 -31.80 -25.76 -8.69
CA ILE A 95 -32.12 -26.75 -7.67
C ILE A 95 -33.33 -26.30 -6.85
N PRO A 96 -34.11 -27.25 -6.28
CA PRO A 96 -35.12 -26.93 -5.29
C PRO A 96 -34.50 -26.22 -4.08
N ALA A 97 -35.20 -25.26 -3.47
CA ALA A 97 -34.71 -24.51 -2.31
C ALA A 97 -34.26 -25.41 -1.14
N LYS A 98 -34.95 -26.56 -0.94
CA LYS A 98 -34.58 -27.61 0.04
C LYS A 98 -33.19 -28.23 -0.16
N ASN A 99 -32.62 -28.13 -1.36
CA ASN A 99 -31.31 -28.69 -1.69
C ASN A 99 -30.21 -27.62 -1.64
N PHE A 100 -30.52 -26.40 -1.18
CA PHE A 100 -29.57 -25.30 -1.06
C PHE A 100 -29.47 -24.86 0.39
N ASP A 101 -28.24 -24.75 0.88
CA ASP A 101 -27.92 -24.34 2.24
C ASP A 101 -27.08 -23.04 2.19
N PRO A 102 -27.70 -21.88 2.50
CA PRO A 102 -27.08 -20.56 2.33
C PRO A 102 -25.90 -20.33 3.30
N PRO A 103 -25.05 -19.34 3.02
CA PRO A 103 -23.93 -18.98 3.89
C PRO A 103 -24.43 -18.18 5.11
N VAL A 104 -24.76 -18.85 6.21
CA VAL A 104 -25.15 -18.21 7.49
C VAL A 104 -23.93 -18.02 8.40
N ASP A 105 -23.41 -19.10 8.97
CA ASP A 105 -22.24 -19.07 9.89
C ASP A 105 -20.90 -19.30 9.17
N ARG A 106 -20.93 -19.38 7.85
CA ARG A 106 -19.79 -19.73 7.00
C ARG A 106 -19.76 -18.87 5.74
N ARG A 107 -18.57 -18.66 5.16
CA ARG A 107 -18.39 -17.85 3.94
C ARG A 107 -18.57 -18.64 2.63
N TYR A 108 -19.29 -19.76 2.67
CA TYR A 108 -19.61 -20.57 1.50
C TYR A 108 -21.01 -21.17 1.61
N SER A 109 -21.69 -21.33 0.47
CA SER A 109 -22.97 -22.02 0.35
C SER A 109 -22.75 -23.48 -0.05
N LEU A 110 -23.69 -24.36 0.29
CA LEU A 110 -23.74 -25.73 -0.21
C LEU A 110 -24.96 -25.91 -1.11
N ALA A 111 -24.74 -26.55 -2.25
CA ALA A 111 -25.79 -26.88 -3.21
C ALA A 111 -25.74 -28.39 -3.51
N ARG A 112 -26.86 -29.09 -3.34
CA ARG A 112 -27.00 -30.49 -3.72
C ARG A 112 -27.73 -30.59 -5.06
N ILE A 113 -27.07 -31.22 -6.02
CA ILE A 113 -27.60 -31.40 -7.36
C ILE A 113 -27.47 -32.86 -7.78
N ASN A 114 -28.55 -33.40 -8.32
CA ASN A 114 -28.62 -34.77 -8.78
C ASN A 114 -28.15 -34.85 -10.24
N ASP A 115 -27.63 -36.01 -10.63
CA ASP A 115 -27.19 -36.30 -12.00
C ASP A 115 -26.16 -35.34 -12.61
N MET A 116 -25.25 -34.82 -11.78
CA MET A 116 -24.14 -34.00 -12.28
C MET A 116 -23.03 -34.88 -12.83
N LYS A 117 -22.72 -34.71 -14.12
CA LYS A 117 -21.50 -35.32 -14.70
C LYS A 117 -20.29 -34.48 -14.33
N ARG A 118 -19.25 -35.04 -13.76
CA ARG A 118 -18.03 -34.26 -13.45
C ARG A 118 -17.26 -33.83 -14.71
N THR A 119 -17.20 -34.71 -15.71
CA THR A 119 -16.58 -34.46 -17.03
C THR A 119 -17.60 -34.72 -18.16
N LYS A 120 -17.23 -34.43 -19.42
CA LYS A 120 -18.14 -34.64 -20.58
C LYS A 120 -18.53 -36.12 -20.77
N THR A 121 -17.61 -37.03 -20.46
CA THR A 121 -17.73 -38.49 -20.65
C THR A 121 -17.93 -39.25 -19.34
N GLY A 122 -17.90 -38.56 -18.18
CA GLY A 122 -18.05 -39.20 -16.87
C GLY A 122 -19.49 -39.56 -16.52
N GLU A 123 -19.61 -40.45 -15.54
CA GLU A 123 -20.89 -40.84 -14.94
C GLU A 123 -21.59 -39.66 -14.27
N SER A 124 -22.91 -39.66 -14.33
CA SER A 124 -23.75 -38.75 -13.56
C SER A 124 -23.76 -39.23 -12.10
N ARG A 125 -23.39 -38.34 -11.16
CA ARG A 125 -23.41 -38.65 -9.72
C ARG A 125 -24.12 -37.56 -8.95
N ASN A 126 -24.73 -37.93 -7.83
CA ASN A 126 -25.26 -36.96 -6.87
C ASN A 126 -24.09 -36.20 -6.25
N THR A 127 -24.07 -34.89 -6.44
CA THR A 127 -22.91 -34.06 -6.10
C THR A 127 -23.34 -32.92 -5.19
N ILE A 128 -22.55 -32.69 -4.14
CA ILE A 128 -22.64 -31.52 -3.27
C ILE A 128 -21.54 -30.55 -3.71
N ILE A 129 -21.93 -29.29 -3.93
CA ILE A 129 -21.04 -28.23 -4.39
C ILE A 129 -20.91 -27.21 -3.27
N ALA A 130 -19.69 -26.97 -2.82
CA ALA A 130 -19.34 -25.87 -1.94
C ALA A 130 -18.85 -24.69 -2.77
N ARG A 131 -19.49 -23.54 -2.61
CA ARG A 131 -19.20 -22.33 -3.39
C ARG A 131 -19.10 -21.12 -2.49
N GLY A 132 -18.05 -20.31 -2.62
CA GLY A 132 -17.93 -19.11 -1.79
C GLY A 132 -16.54 -18.49 -1.81
N ASP A 133 -16.17 -17.90 -0.67
CA ASP A 133 -14.84 -17.34 -0.46
C ASP A 133 -13.74 -18.38 -0.70
N LEU A 134 -12.73 -18.03 -1.50
CA LEU A 134 -11.71 -18.98 -1.95
C LEU A 134 -10.95 -19.65 -0.79
N GLU A 135 -10.55 -18.89 0.23
CA GLU A 135 -9.84 -19.45 1.39
C GLU A 135 -10.72 -20.39 2.20
N SER A 136 -11.99 -20.02 2.35
CA SER A 136 -12.97 -20.83 3.09
C SER A 136 -13.24 -22.16 2.37
N VAL A 137 -13.38 -22.13 1.04
CA VAL A 137 -13.57 -23.35 0.23
C VAL A 137 -12.31 -24.22 0.21
N MET A 138 -11.11 -23.63 0.12
CA MET A 138 -9.85 -24.39 0.20
C MET A 138 -9.66 -25.08 1.57
N ASN A 139 -10.17 -24.49 2.64
CA ASN A 139 -10.14 -25.11 3.97
C ASN A 139 -11.09 -26.31 4.05
N VAL A 140 -12.29 -26.20 3.48
CA VAL A 140 -13.27 -27.30 3.44
C VAL A 140 -12.78 -28.46 2.59
N ALA A 141 -12.11 -28.15 1.47
CA ALA A 141 -11.56 -29.14 0.57
C ALA A 141 -10.19 -29.69 1.01
N GLU A 142 -9.71 -29.34 2.21
CA GLU A 142 -8.41 -29.76 2.77
C GLU A 142 -7.27 -29.75 1.74
N THR A 143 -7.20 -28.67 0.95
CA THR A 143 -6.39 -28.66 -0.27
C THR A 143 -4.90 -28.79 0.02
N GLU A 144 -4.20 -29.64 -0.74
CA GLU A 144 -2.76 -29.83 -0.62
C GLU A 144 -1.98 -28.50 -0.73
N ARG A 145 -0.88 -28.38 0.02
CA ARG A 145 -0.09 -27.14 0.11
C ARG A 145 0.42 -26.63 -1.25
N SER A 146 0.82 -27.55 -2.13
CA SER A 146 1.26 -27.25 -3.49
C SER A 146 0.16 -26.57 -4.31
N LEU A 147 -1.03 -27.17 -4.33
CA LEU A 147 -2.20 -26.68 -5.04
C LEU A 147 -2.74 -25.37 -4.43
N ARG A 148 -2.73 -25.24 -3.09
CA ARG A 148 -3.10 -24.01 -2.39
C ARG A 148 -2.22 -22.83 -2.79
N THR A 149 -0.93 -23.07 -2.98
CA THR A 149 0.03 -22.05 -3.45
C THR A 149 -0.29 -21.62 -4.88
N LEU A 150 -0.58 -22.58 -5.76
CA LEU A 150 -0.96 -22.33 -7.15
C LEU A 150 -2.27 -21.54 -7.27
N LEU A 151 -3.29 -21.94 -6.50
CA LEU A 151 -4.59 -21.26 -6.41
C LEU A 151 -4.43 -19.82 -5.96
N ARG A 152 -3.67 -19.57 -4.88
CA ARG A 152 -3.40 -18.22 -4.38
C ARG A 152 -2.69 -17.35 -5.41
N LYS A 153 -1.70 -17.90 -6.13
CA LYS A 153 -0.97 -17.17 -7.18
C LYS A 153 -1.89 -16.74 -8.32
N ASN A 154 -2.76 -17.63 -8.78
CA ASN A 154 -3.72 -17.32 -9.85
C ASN A 154 -4.83 -16.38 -9.37
N ALA A 155 -5.34 -16.58 -8.15
CA ALA A 155 -6.35 -15.72 -7.55
C ALA A 155 -5.82 -14.30 -7.34
N GLN A 156 -4.56 -14.16 -6.97
CA GLN A 156 -3.90 -12.86 -6.89
C GLN A 156 -3.82 -12.16 -8.25
N MET A 157 -3.50 -12.90 -9.32
CA MET A 157 -3.48 -12.35 -10.69
C MET A 157 -4.88 -11.93 -11.17
N ALA A 158 -5.93 -12.61 -10.71
CA ALA A 158 -7.30 -12.19 -10.95
C ALA A 158 -7.66 -10.94 -10.11
N GLY A 159 -7.25 -10.91 -8.85
CA GLY A 159 -7.44 -9.78 -7.93
C GLY A 159 -6.79 -8.49 -8.41
N SER A 160 -5.59 -8.55 -9.00
CA SER A 160 -4.92 -7.37 -9.57
C SER A 160 -5.69 -6.73 -10.74
N ARG A 161 -6.58 -7.50 -11.38
CA ARG A 161 -7.50 -7.04 -12.43
C ARG A 161 -8.86 -6.58 -11.89
N GLY A 162 -9.02 -6.57 -10.55
CA GLY A 162 -10.25 -6.18 -9.86
C GLY A 162 -11.28 -7.31 -9.72
N TYR A 163 -10.90 -8.57 -9.92
CA TYR A 163 -11.83 -9.70 -9.75
C TYR A 163 -11.77 -10.27 -8.33
N ARG A 164 -12.95 -10.63 -7.80
CA ARG A 164 -13.08 -11.50 -6.63
C ARG A 164 -13.17 -12.95 -7.09
N CYS A 165 -12.40 -13.83 -6.47
CA CYS A 165 -12.36 -15.25 -6.82
C CYS A 165 -13.39 -16.03 -6.00
N LEU A 166 -14.38 -16.60 -6.68
CA LEU A 166 -15.40 -17.47 -6.10
C LEU A 166 -14.91 -18.92 -6.20
N GLY A 167 -14.46 -19.47 -5.07
CA GLY A 167 -13.99 -20.86 -4.98
C GLY A 167 -15.12 -21.87 -5.16
N VAL A 168 -14.81 -23.00 -5.78
CA VAL A 168 -15.73 -24.12 -6.00
C VAL A 168 -15.03 -25.42 -5.63
N ALA A 169 -15.66 -26.19 -4.76
CA ALA A 169 -15.26 -27.55 -4.40
C ALA A 169 -16.46 -28.49 -4.52
N THR A 170 -16.22 -29.77 -4.76
CA THR A 170 -17.29 -30.77 -4.91
C THR A 170 -17.04 -32.02 -4.09
N ALA A 171 -18.11 -32.63 -3.62
CA ALA A 171 -18.13 -33.94 -2.98
C ALA A 171 -19.23 -34.80 -3.62
N THR A 172 -18.99 -36.09 -3.82
CA THR A 172 -20.00 -37.03 -4.31
C THR A 172 -20.73 -37.68 -3.15
N VAL A 173 -22.00 -38.03 -3.38
CA VAL A 173 -22.84 -38.77 -2.42
C VAL A 173 -23.06 -40.17 -2.99
N ASP A 174 -22.59 -41.18 -2.26
CA ASP A 174 -22.79 -42.58 -2.62
C ASP A 174 -24.26 -43.00 -2.41
N GLU A 175 -24.65 -44.16 -2.96
CA GLU A 175 -26.02 -44.71 -2.83
C GLU A 175 -26.46 -44.90 -1.37
N ASN A 176 -25.51 -45.09 -0.46
CA ASN A 176 -25.73 -45.21 0.99
C ASN A 176 -25.82 -43.85 1.72
N GLY A 177 -25.83 -42.73 1.00
CA GLY A 177 -25.91 -41.38 1.58
C GLY A 177 -24.60 -40.88 2.21
N LYS A 178 -23.50 -41.62 2.08
CA LYS A 178 -22.17 -41.22 2.58
C LYS A 178 -21.56 -40.18 1.64
N ILE A 179 -21.01 -39.11 2.21
CA ILE A 179 -20.41 -38.00 1.48
C ILE A 179 -18.90 -38.23 1.37
N SER A 180 -18.35 -38.11 0.16
CA SER A 180 -16.90 -38.15 -0.07
C SER A 180 -16.21 -36.90 0.48
N PRO A 181 -14.88 -36.91 0.72
CA PRO A 181 -14.16 -35.67 1.03
C PRO A 181 -14.34 -34.65 -0.12
N PHE A 182 -14.36 -33.36 0.24
CA PHE A 182 -14.45 -32.28 -0.75
C PHE A 182 -13.16 -32.20 -1.55
N THR A 183 -13.29 -32.16 -2.87
CA THR A 183 -12.19 -31.95 -3.80
C THR A 183 -12.27 -30.53 -4.35
N MET A 184 -11.15 -29.81 -4.32
CA MET A 184 -11.06 -28.45 -4.85
C MET A 184 -11.05 -28.49 -6.39
N GLU A 185 -12.08 -27.92 -7.01
CA GLU A 185 -12.24 -27.93 -8.45
C GLU A 185 -11.63 -26.67 -9.11
N GLY A 186 -11.71 -25.52 -8.45
CA GLY A 186 -11.13 -24.27 -8.95
C GLY A 186 -11.84 -23.02 -8.45
N PHE A 187 -11.65 -21.90 -9.14
CA PHE A 187 -12.40 -20.67 -8.87
C PHE A 187 -12.87 -19.97 -10.14
N VAL A 188 -13.96 -19.22 -10.00
CA VAL A 188 -14.54 -18.35 -11.04
C VAL A 188 -14.41 -16.90 -10.62
N ASN A 189 -14.04 -16.02 -11.54
CA ASN A 189 -13.86 -14.61 -11.26
C ASN A 189 -15.17 -13.84 -11.41
N VAL A 190 -15.51 -13.03 -10.42
CA VAL A 190 -16.69 -12.15 -10.44
C VAL A 190 -16.30 -10.73 -10.01
N ARG A 191 -16.89 -9.71 -10.62
CA ARG A 191 -16.70 -8.30 -10.23
C ARG A 191 -17.93 -7.46 -10.60
N PRO A 192 -18.21 -6.34 -9.91
CA PRO A 192 -19.23 -5.40 -10.38
C PRO A 192 -18.89 -4.84 -11.78
N VAL A 193 -19.87 -4.73 -12.66
CA VAL A 193 -19.69 -4.18 -14.00
C VAL A 193 -19.18 -2.74 -13.91
N GLY A 194 -18.14 -2.43 -14.69
CA GLY A 194 -17.52 -1.10 -14.68
C GLY A 194 -16.47 -0.91 -13.58
N THR A 195 -16.32 -1.88 -12.68
CA THR A 195 -15.17 -1.96 -11.77
C THR A 195 -14.12 -2.88 -12.39
N GLY A 196 -12.88 -2.40 -12.51
CA GLY A 196 -11.76 -3.16 -13.07
C GLY A 196 -11.22 -2.62 -14.40
N LEU A 197 -10.01 -3.05 -14.73
CA LEU A 197 -9.24 -2.59 -15.89
C LEU A 197 -9.96 -2.97 -17.21
N ARG A 198 -10.14 -2.01 -18.13
CA ARG A 198 -10.82 -2.21 -19.44
C ARG A 198 -9.84 -1.90 -20.59
N GLY A 199 -9.84 -2.72 -21.64
CA GLY A 199 -9.10 -2.43 -22.89
C GLY A 199 -7.57 -2.64 -22.80
N ARG A 200 -6.78 -1.67 -23.27
CA ARG A 200 -5.30 -1.71 -23.30
C ARG A 200 -4.66 -1.92 -21.91
N ASP A 201 -5.44 -1.82 -20.85
CA ASP A 201 -5.07 -2.10 -19.46
C ASP A 201 -5.04 -3.60 -19.10
N LEU A 202 -5.31 -4.52 -20.05
CA LEU A 202 -5.38 -5.97 -19.80
C LEU A 202 -4.02 -6.63 -19.50
N THR A 203 -2.94 -5.97 -19.89
CA THR A 203 -1.64 -6.19 -19.26
C THR A 203 -1.57 -5.23 -18.09
N PRO A 204 -1.39 -5.68 -16.84
CA PRO A 204 -0.71 -4.85 -15.87
C PRO A 204 0.67 -4.63 -16.48
N THR A 205 0.82 -3.58 -17.27
CA THR A 205 2.13 -3.08 -17.59
C THR A 205 2.75 -2.87 -16.22
N SER A 206 3.88 -3.53 -15.98
CA SER A 206 4.69 -3.28 -14.80
C SER A 206 4.90 -1.78 -14.61
N GLU A 207 4.78 -0.99 -15.68
CA GLU A 207 4.87 0.46 -15.81
C GLU A 207 3.72 1.28 -15.19
N ASP A 208 2.60 0.68 -14.74
CA ASP A 208 1.51 1.49 -14.16
C ASP A 208 1.90 1.98 -12.75
N TRP A 209 2.11 3.29 -12.63
CA TRP A 209 2.46 3.96 -11.39
C TRP A 209 1.21 4.47 -10.67
N VAL A 210 1.05 4.10 -9.41
CA VAL A 210 0.02 4.64 -8.51
C VAL A 210 0.69 5.57 -7.50
N ARG A 211 0.16 6.78 -7.35
CA ARG A 211 0.59 7.71 -6.30
C ARG A 211 -0.14 7.39 -5.00
N LEU A 212 0.61 7.01 -3.97
CA LEU A 212 0.11 6.81 -2.62
C LEU A 212 0.51 8.02 -1.78
N SER A 213 -0.47 8.68 -1.15
CA SER A 213 -0.21 9.75 -0.18
C SER A 213 0.18 9.13 1.15
N VAL A 214 1.48 8.93 1.37
CA VAL A 214 2.02 8.28 2.57
C VAL A 214 2.21 9.29 3.70
N TRP A 215 2.65 10.52 3.38
CA TRP A 215 3.01 11.52 4.40
C TRP A 215 2.07 12.72 4.38
N SER A 216 1.37 12.94 5.49
CA SER A 216 0.54 14.12 5.68
C SER A 216 1.38 15.41 5.64
N ALA A 217 0.75 16.54 5.30
CA ALA A 217 1.43 17.84 5.29
C ALA A 217 2.00 18.21 6.66
N SER A 218 1.26 17.91 7.73
CA SER A 218 1.68 18.16 9.11
C SER A 218 2.93 17.38 9.50
N LEU A 219 3.04 16.10 9.10
CA LEU A 219 4.22 15.27 9.34
C LEU A 219 5.46 15.84 8.65
N ARG A 220 5.31 16.28 7.39
CA ARG A 220 6.39 16.90 6.62
C ARG A 220 6.87 18.19 7.27
N PHE A 221 5.94 19.06 7.67
CA PHE A 221 6.29 20.30 8.38
C PHE A 221 7.07 20.01 9.66
N LEU A 222 6.58 19.08 10.51
CA LEU A 222 7.26 18.73 11.76
C LEU A 222 8.67 18.17 11.52
N HIS A 223 8.88 17.39 10.47
CA HIS A 223 10.21 16.90 10.13
C HIS A 223 11.15 18.02 9.69
N TRP A 224 10.77 18.84 8.72
CA TRP A 224 11.63 19.93 8.23
C TRP A 224 11.90 20.97 9.32
N PHE A 225 10.93 21.22 10.18
CA PHE A 225 11.11 22.07 11.34
C PHE A 225 12.10 21.46 12.36
N ASN A 226 12.03 20.15 12.61
CA ASN A 226 13.05 19.46 13.42
C ASN A 226 14.44 19.54 12.78
N VAL A 227 14.58 19.35 11.47
CA VAL A 227 15.86 19.48 10.76
C VAL A 227 16.44 20.88 10.96
N PHE A 228 15.63 21.93 10.75
CA PHE A 228 16.04 23.31 10.97
C PHE A 228 16.52 23.56 12.41
N LEU A 229 15.77 23.07 13.40
CA LEU A 229 16.12 23.23 14.81
C LEU A 229 17.39 22.48 15.19
N ILE A 230 17.55 21.22 14.75
CA ILE A 230 18.74 20.40 15.05
C ILE A 230 20.00 21.04 14.44
N VAL A 231 19.92 21.54 13.20
CA VAL A 231 21.05 22.24 12.56
C VAL A 231 21.39 23.52 13.32
N THR A 232 20.40 24.33 13.66
CA THR A 232 20.61 25.59 14.41
C THR A 232 21.24 25.32 15.78
N LEU A 233 20.71 24.34 16.52
CA LEU A 233 21.22 23.92 17.83
C LEU A 233 22.63 23.35 17.75
N SER A 234 22.93 22.59 16.70
CA SER A 234 24.25 22.00 16.48
C SER A 234 25.31 23.07 16.18
N VAL A 235 25.02 24.00 15.28
CA VAL A 235 25.96 25.07 14.90
C VAL A 235 26.24 25.99 16.09
N THR A 236 25.17 26.45 16.76
CA THR A 236 25.31 27.32 17.94
C THR A 236 25.91 26.59 19.14
N GLY A 237 25.57 25.31 19.35
CA GLY A 237 26.08 24.48 20.43
C GLY A 237 27.57 24.17 20.27
N TYR A 238 28.02 23.86 19.05
CA TYR A 238 29.43 23.69 18.74
C TYR A 238 30.21 24.98 18.99
N TYR A 239 29.69 26.13 18.54
CA TYR A 239 30.29 27.43 18.83
C TYR A 239 30.39 27.72 20.34
N ILE A 240 29.36 27.37 21.12
CA ILE A 240 29.38 27.55 22.58
C ILE A 240 30.46 26.68 23.24
N MET A 241 30.71 25.48 22.69
CA MET A 241 31.73 24.56 23.17
C MET A 241 33.15 25.01 22.78
N ASP A 242 33.34 25.37 21.51
CA ASP A 242 34.61 25.81 20.93
C ASP A 242 34.37 27.03 20.02
N PRO A 243 34.62 28.26 20.51
CA PRO A 243 34.43 29.49 19.75
C PRO A 243 35.42 29.62 18.59
N PHE A 244 35.11 29.00 17.46
CA PHE A 244 35.99 28.90 16.29
C PHE A 244 36.08 30.20 15.44
N PHE A 245 35.28 31.22 15.73
CA PHE A 245 35.35 32.55 15.10
C PHE A 245 34.88 33.66 16.07
N GLY A 246 35.24 34.92 15.82
CA GLY A 246 34.84 36.06 16.67
C GLY A 246 35.95 36.57 17.60
N ASP A 247 35.58 37.34 18.61
CA ASP A 247 36.51 38.17 19.41
C ASP A 247 37.54 37.36 20.21
N THR A 248 37.24 36.10 20.53
CA THR A 248 38.20 35.17 21.15
C THR A 248 39.21 34.57 20.17
N PHE A 249 38.90 34.58 18.86
CA PHE A 249 39.80 34.14 17.79
C PHE A 249 40.77 35.26 17.39
N PHE A 250 40.29 36.51 17.32
CA PHE A 250 41.11 37.69 17.05
C PHE A 250 41.54 38.35 18.37
N ARG A 251 42.64 37.88 18.95
CA ARG A 251 43.23 38.46 20.17
C ARG A 251 43.44 39.98 20.00
N GLY A 252 42.61 40.80 20.64
CA GLY A 252 42.81 42.26 20.74
C GLY A 252 41.69 43.17 20.20
N ILE A 253 40.53 42.63 19.81
CA ILE A 253 39.33 43.42 19.47
C ILE A 253 38.35 43.36 20.64
N ASP A 254 37.63 44.45 20.92
CA ASP A 254 36.61 44.54 21.98
C ASP A 254 35.70 43.29 21.99
N PRO A 255 35.45 42.67 23.17
CA PRO A 255 34.56 41.53 23.27
C PRO A 255 33.14 41.98 22.98
N GLY A 256 32.70 41.82 21.72
CA GLY A 256 31.34 42.04 21.29
C GLY A 256 30.36 41.06 21.94
N PHE A 257 29.07 41.23 21.63
CA PHE A 257 28.00 40.40 22.21
C PHE A 257 27.75 39.08 21.44
N LEU A 258 28.71 38.64 20.61
CA LEU A 258 28.53 37.49 19.71
C LEU A 258 28.21 36.19 20.47
N MET A 259 28.93 35.91 21.56
CA MET A 259 28.65 34.74 22.40
C MET A 259 27.26 34.83 23.06
N GLY A 260 26.83 36.04 23.42
CA GLY A 260 25.48 36.29 23.94
C GLY A 260 24.41 35.99 22.91
N ILE A 261 24.60 36.43 21.66
CA ILE A 261 23.71 36.15 20.52
C ILE A 261 23.64 34.65 20.25
N MET A 262 24.78 33.96 20.20
CA MET A 262 24.82 32.51 19.95
C MET A 262 24.08 31.72 21.03
N ARG A 263 24.26 32.08 22.31
CA ARG A 263 23.51 31.50 23.42
C ARG A 263 22.01 31.79 23.32
N PHE A 264 21.63 33.03 22.98
CA PHE A 264 20.24 33.41 22.81
C PHE A 264 19.54 32.60 21.71
N ILE A 265 20.17 32.48 20.54
CA ILE A 265 19.67 31.67 19.42
C ILE A 265 19.56 30.20 19.86
N HIS A 266 20.60 29.66 20.53
CA HIS A 266 20.60 28.28 21.01
C HIS A 266 19.44 28.00 21.96
N PHE A 267 19.24 28.83 22.99
CA PHE A 267 18.17 28.64 23.96
C PHE A 267 16.78 28.79 23.34
N THR A 268 16.61 29.78 22.46
CA THR A 268 15.34 29.98 21.75
C THR A 268 14.99 28.79 20.87
N ALA A 269 15.95 28.28 20.11
CA ALA A 269 15.80 27.06 19.32
C ALA A 269 15.54 25.83 20.21
N ALA A 270 16.17 25.75 21.38
CA ALA A 270 16.00 24.64 22.31
C ALA A 270 14.57 24.59 22.88
N PHE A 271 14.01 25.75 23.28
CA PHE A 271 12.63 25.83 23.74
C PHE A 271 11.63 25.54 22.61
N ALA A 272 11.89 26.01 21.39
CA ALA A 272 11.09 25.64 20.23
C ALA A 272 11.12 24.12 19.98
N TRP A 273 12.30 23.50 20.08
CA TRP A 273 12.46 22.05 19.92
C TRP A 273 11.80 21.25 21.03
N LEU A 274 11.83 21.75 22.27
CA LEU A 274 11.10 21.17 23.39
C LEU A 274 9.58 21.22 23.16
N ALA A 275 9.06 22.34 22.65
CA ALA A 275 7.63 22.47 22.32
C ALA A 275 7.22 21.50 21.20
N VAL A 276 8.05 21.34 20.16
CA VAL A 276 7.84 20.35 19.09
C VAL A 276 7.86 18.92 19.63
N GLY A 277 8.82 18.62 20.51
CA GLY A 277 8.92 17.33 21.20
C GLY A 277 7.68 17.02 22.03
N ALA A 278 7.21 17.98 22.84
CA ALA A 278 5.99 17.84 23.63
C ALA A 278 4.76 17.64 22.74
N ALA A 279 4.60 18.44 21.69
CA ALA A 279 3.51 18.28 20.72
C ALA A 279 3.55 16.89 20.07
N ARG A 280 4.74 16.39 19.73
CA ARG A 280 4.93 15.05 19.17
C ARG A 280 4.54 13.94 20.14
N VAL A 281 4.90 14.05 21.40
CA VAL A 281 4.50 13.10 22.46
C VAL A 281 2.97 13.07 22.59
N ILE A 282 2.32 14.23 22.65
CA ILE A 282 0.86 14.33 22.73
C ILE A 282 0.20 13.66 21.52
N ILE A 283 0.68 13.97 20.31
CA ILE A 283 0.17 13.38 19.07
C ILE A 283 0.41 11.86 19.04
N ALA A 284 1.50 11.36 19.62
CA ALA A 284 1.80 9.93 19.67
C ALA A 284 0.76 9.12 20.47
N PHE A 285 0.10 9.74 21.44
CA PHE A 285 -0.98 9.13 22.21
C PHE A 285 -2.38 9.37 21.62
N ILE A 286 -2.61 10.50 20.96
CA ILE A 286 -3.96 10.91 20.50
C ILE A 286 -4.24 10.55 19.03
N SER A 287 -3.21 10.40 18.18
CA SER A 287 -3.43 10.28 16.73
C SER A 287 -4.16 9.01 16.31
N LYS A 288 -5.11 9.17 15.37
CA LYS A 288 -5.79 8.08 14.66
C LYS A 288 -4.93 7.49 13.52
N ASP A 289 -3.84 8.16 13.14
CA ASP A 289 -2.95 7.71 12.07
C ASP A 289 -2.01 6.61 12.57
N ARG A 290 -2.02 5.45 11.89
CA ARG A 290 -1.21 4.27 12.23
C ARG A 290 0.27 4.62 12.31
N TYR A 291 0.76 5.51 11.46
CA TYR A 291 2.18 5.90 11.42
C TYR A 291 2.60 6.91 12.50
N MET A 292 1.63 7.43 13.27
CA MET A 292 1.89 8.41 14.34
C MET A 292 1.73 7.84 15.75
N ARG A 293 1.19 6.63 15.90
CA ARG A 293 0.93 6.01 17.22
C ARG A 293 2.20 5.51 17.91
N TRP A 294 2.16 5.52 19.24
CA TRP A 294 3.19 4.96 20.13
C TRP A 294 3.63 3.53 19.75
N GLU A 295 2.69 2.70 19.27
CA GLU A 295 2.96 1.30 18.91
C GLU A 295 3.96 1.14 17.74
N THR A 296 4.11 2.18 16.92
CA THR A 296 5.03 2.20 15.76
C THR A 296 6.49 2.36 16.18
N PHE A 297 6.77 2.81 17.42
CA PHE A 297 8.14 2.85 17.96
C PHE A 297 8.68 1.47 18.36
N TRP A 298 7.81 0.45 18.48
CA TRP A 298 8.20 -0.89 18.94
C TRP A 298 7.95 -1.94 17.84
N SER A 299 8.93 -2.07 16.94
CA SER A 299 8.85 -2.92 15.74
C SER A 299 8.97 -4.43 16.00
N PHE A 300 9.18 -4.88 17.25
CA PHE A 300 9.51 -6.28 17.58
C PHE A 300 8.38 -7.03 18.29
N LYS A 301 7.16 -6.97 17.75
CA LYS A 301 6.02 -7.71 18.34
C LYS A 301 5.94 -9.16 17.82
N LYS A 302 6.53 -9.48 16.66
CA LYS A 302 6.45 -10.83 16.06
C LYS A 302 7.85 -11.38 15.73
N LYS A 303 7.99 -12.72 15.77
CA LYS A 303 9.24 -13.42 15.36
C LYS A 303 9.64 -13.12 13.91
N GLN A 304 8.66 -12.83 13.04
CA GLN A 304 8.90 -12.47 11.65
C GLN A 304 9.65 -11.14 11.49
N ASP A 305 9.43 -10.18 12.40
CA ASP A 305 10.08 -8.85 12.35
C ASP A 305 11.58 -8.95 12.59
N TRP A 306 12.01 -9.89 13.44
CA TRP A 306 13.43 -10.20 13.69
C TRP A 306 14.12 -10.85 12.50
N ILE A 307 13.42 -11.71 11.76
CA ILE A 307 13.94 -12.31 10.53
C ILE A 307 14.14 -11.20 9.50
N ASN A 308 13.09 -10.41 9.25
CA ASN A 308 13.13 -9.32 8.27
C ASN A 308 14.17 -8.23 8.62
N PHE A 309 14.42 -7.98 9.91
CA PHE A 309 15.50 -7.12 10.38
C PHE A 309 16.89 -7.65 9.98
N LYS A 310 17.17 -8.93 10.24
CA LYS A 310 18.45 -9.56 9.84
C LYS A 310 18.63 -9.55 8.32
N GLU A 311 17.56 -9.78 7.57
CA GLU A 311 17.60 -9.73 6.10
C GLU A 311 17.91 -8.33 5.58
N THR A 312 17.31 -7.30 6.18
CA THR A 312 17.62 -5.91 5.89
C THR A 312 19.07 -5.57 6.20
N VAL A 313 19.55 -5.90 7.39
CA VAL A 313 20.94 -5.61 7.81
C VAL A 313 21.91 -6.33 6.87
N GLY A 314 21.62 -7.59 6.52
CA GLY A 314 22.40 -8.33 5.53
C GLY A 314 22.41 -7.68 4.16
N PHE A 315 21.29 -7.11 3.70
CA PHE A 315 21.24 -6.36 2.44
C PHE A 315 22.08 -5.08 2.49
N TYR A 316 22.01 -4.29 3.57
CA TYR A 316 22.83 -3.08 3.73
C TYR A 316 24.33 -3.38 3.85
N LEU A 317 24.69 -4.52 4.45
CA LEU A 317 26.06 -5.02 4.54
C LEU A 317 26.52 -5.77 3.28
N PHE A 318 25.75 -5.74 2.19
CA PHE A 318 26.01 -6.43 0.93
C PHE A 318 26.13 -7.98 1.03
N LEU A 319 25.67 -8.56 2.13
CA LEU A 319 25.58 -10.02 2.33
C LEU A 319 24.40 -10.63 1.55
N ARG A 320 23.45 -9.82 1.06
CA ARG A 320 22.27 -10.27 0.30
C ARG A 320 21.95 -9.36 -0.88
N LYS A 321 21.41 -9.95 -1.95
CA LYS A 321 21.16 -9.31 -3.25
C LYS A 321 19.78 -8.61 -3.36
N GLU A 322 18.81 -9.00 -2.54
CA GLU A 322 17.44 -8.45 -2.56
C GLU A 322 16.99 -8.04 -1.16
N SER A 323 16.29 -6.89 -1.07
CA SER A 323 15.72 -6.34 0.17
C SER A 323 14.20 -6.53 0.19
N PRO A 324 13.57 -6.86 1.32
CA PRO A 324 12.11 -6.84 1.45
C PRO A 324 11.56 -5.42 1.24
N LEU A 325 10.51 -5.30 0.43
CA LEU A 325 9.89 -4.02 0.06
C LEU A 325 9.01 -3.47 1.20
N TYR A 326 9.30 -2.25 1.67
CA TYR A 326 8.49 -1.51 2.65
C TYR A 326 7.99 -0.17 2.05
N VAL A 327 6.75 0.24 2.36
CA VAL A 327 6.12 1.53 2.00
C VAL A 327 6.63 2.65 2.88
N ALA A 328 6.67 2.42 4.20
CA ALA A 328 6.85 3.47 5.18
C ALA A 328 8.22 3.34 5.85
N HIS A 329 8.50 2.23 6.52
CA HIS A 329 9.67 2.11 7.38
C HIS A 329 10.16 0.67 7.48
N ASN A 330 11.43 0.47 7.13
CA ASN A 330 12.13 -0.77 7.40
C ASN A 330 12.37 -0.94 8.93
N PRO A 331 12.30 -2.15 9.52
CA PRO A 331 12.69 -2.42 10.91
C PRO A 331 13.99 -1.75 11.39
N LEU A 332 15.03 -1.70 10.54
CA LEU A 332 16.29 -1.01 10.88
C LEU A 332 16.09 0.51 11.00
N GLN A 333 15.28 1.10 10.12
CA GLN A 333 14.93 2.52 10.19
C GLN A 333 14.06 2.81 11.43
N GLN A 334 13.12 1.93 11.78
CA GLN A 334 12.31 2.10 12.99
C GLN A 334 13.16 2.10 14.25
N MET A 335 14.16 1.21 14.35
CA MET A 335 15.12 1.24 15.48
C MET A 335 15.92 2.54 15.53
N ALA A 336 16.48 2.97 14.39
CA ALA A 336 17.25 4.21 14.33
C ALA A 336 16.40 5.42 14.76
N TYR A 337 15.12 5.47 14.37
CA TYR A 337 14.21 6.52 14.81
C TYR A 337 13.89 6.43 16.30
N THR A 338 13.58 5.25 16.84
CA THR A 338 13.37 5.12 18.29
C THR A 338 14.60 5.55 19.09
N SER A 339 15.80 5.16 18.65
CA SER A 339 17.06 5.60 19.25
C SER A 339 17.26 7.12 19.19
N ILE A 340 16.94 7.76 18.05
CA ILE A 340 17.12 9.22 17.91
C ILE A 340 16.12 10.01 18.75
N TYR A 341 14.89 9.50 18.95
CA TYR A 341 13.91 10.11 19.85
C TYR A 341 14.36 10.02 21.31
N ILE A 342 14.90 8.88 21.73
CA ILE A 342 15.45 8.71 23.08
C ILE A 342 16.63 9.65 23.31
N LEU A 343 17.59 9.68 22.37
CA LEU A 343 18.73 10.61 22.43
C LEU A 343 18.27 12.07 22.46
N GLY A 344 17.24 12.42 21.69
CA GLY A 344 16.63 13.76 21.71
C GLY A 344 16.02 14.11 23.06
N ALA A 345 15.30 13.18 23.69
CA ALA A 345 14.75 13.39 25.02
C ALA A 345 15.87 13.63 26.05
N PHE A 346 16.94 12.84 26.03
CA PHE A 346 18.11 13.06 26.88
C PHE A 346 18.78 14.41 26.61
N GLN A 347 18.97 14.78 25.34
CA GLN A 347 19.55 16.08 24.96
C GLN A 347 18.73 17.25 25.51
N MET A 348 17.40 17.18 25.38
CA MET A 348 16.48 18.19 25.92
C MET A 348 16.56 18.27 27.45
N LEU A 349 16.55 17.14 28.15
CA LEU A 349 16.62 17.10 29.61
C LEU A 349 17.95 17.67 30.13
N ILE A 350 19.07 17.27 29.54
CA ILE A 350 20.40 17.77 29.90
C ILE A 350 20.51 19.26 29.59
N GLY A 351 19.98 19.70 28.44
CA GLY A 351 19.98 21.12 28.04
C GLY A 351 19.18 21.99 29.01
N VAL A 352 17.98 21.55 29.41
CA VAL A 352 17.15 22.24 30.41
C VAL A 352 17.84 22.25 31.77
N ALA A 353 18.48 21.15 32.18
CA ALA A 353 19.23 21.10 33.42
C ALA A 353 20.39 22.11 33.43
N LEU A 354 21.16 22.22 32.34
CA LEU A 354 22.23 23.21 32.21
C LEU A 354 21.69 24.65 32.18
N TYR A 355 20.54 24.87 31.54
CA TYR A 355 19.87 26.17 31.50
C TYR A 355 19.34 26.59 32.88
N ALA A 356 18.92 25.63 33.72
CA ALA A 356 18.37 25.90 35.04
C ALA A 356 19.40 26.38 36.08
N LEU A 357 20.71 26.22 35.82
CA LEU A 357 21.79 26.54 36.76
C LEU A 357 21.70 27.96 37.36
N PRO A 358 21.50 29.04 36.59
CA PRO A 358 21.42 30.39 37.15
C PRO A 358 20.16 30.62 38.00
N TYR A 359 19.10 29.84 37.76
CA TYR A 359 17.80 29.98 38.40
C TYR A 359 17.59 29.03 39.57
N LYS A 360 18.57 28.17 39.86
CA LYS A 360 18.48 27.12 40.89
C LYS A 360 17.91 27.63 42.21
N ASN A 361 18.37 28.78 42.72
CA ASN A 361 17.96 29.26 44.04
C ASN A 361 16.65 30.08 44.04
N THR A 362 15.94 30.17 42.91
CA THR A 362 14.75 31.03 42.81
C THR A 362 13.46 30.34 43.24
N ASN A 363 13.24 29.09 42.87
CA ASN A 363 12.04 28.32 43.22
C ASN A 363 12.28 26.80 43.13
N LEU A 364 11.36 26.01 43.69
CA LEU A 364 11.46 24.55 43.70
C LEU A 364 11.51 23.93 42.29
N PHE A 365 10.81 24.55 41.33
CA PHE A 365 10.78 24.09 39.94
C PHE A 365 12.19 24.10 39.31
N TRP A 366 12.91 25.22 39.42
CA TRP A 366 14.28 25.34 38.92
C TRP A 366 15.29 24.51 39.72
N GLN A 367 15.05 24.30 41.03
CA GLN A 367 15.87 23.39 41.84
C GLN A 367 15.81 21.96 41.31
N ILE A 368 14.61 21.44 41.05
CA ILE A 368 14.41 20.08 40.54
C ILE A 368 15.07 19.92 39.16
N LEU A 369 14.88 20.89 38.27
CA LEU A 369 15.49 20.84 36.93
C LEU A 369 17.02 20.94 36.98
N ALA A 370 17.58 21.70 37.93
CA ALA A 370 19.03 21.83 38.08
C ALA A 370 19.67 20.65 38.83
N ALA A 371 18.91 19.85 39.58
CA ALA A 371 19.41 18.75 40.43
C ALA A 371 20.34 17.75 39.72
N PRO A 372 20.12 17.34 38.45
CA PRO A 372 21.02 16.43 37.75
C PRO A 372 22.47 16.95 37.64
N ASN A 373 22.67 18.27 37.62
CA ASN A 373 24.00 18.87 37.58
C ASN A 373 24.77 18.68 38.90
N ASP A 374 24.07 18.58 40.02
CA ASP A 374 24.68 18.36 41.34
C ASP A 374 25.12 16.90 41.49
N TRP A 375 24.40 15.96 40.87
CA TRP A 375 24.70 14.53 40.96
C TRP A 375 25.82 14.08 40.03
N LEU A 376 25.80 14.57 38.78
CA LEU A 376 26.76 14.15 37.74
C LEU A 376 27.93 15.14 37.59
N GLY A 377 27.78 16.36 38.07
CA GLY A 377 28.74 17.45 37.89
C GLY A 377 28.55 18.21 36.58
N ILE A 378 28.70 19.53 36.64
CA ILE A 378 28.53 20.43 35.49
C ILE A 378 29.45 20.06 34.30
N PRO A 379 30.75 19.73 34.49
CA PRO A 379 31.61 19.35 33.38
C PRO A 379 31.12 18.08 32.66
N MET A 380 30.66 17.08 33.42
CA MET A 380 30.15 15.83 32.85
C MET A 380 28.83 16.07 32.09
N MET A 381 27.94 16.89 32.63
CA MET A 381 26.70 17.28 31.95
C MET A 381 26.98 17.95 30.60
N ARG A 382 27.95 18.88 30.55
CA ARG A 382 28.38 19.53 29.30
C ARG A 382 29.01 18.54 28.32
N PHE A 383 29.85 17.63 28.82
CA PHE A 383 30.47 16.58 28.01
C PHE A 383 29.43 15.66 27.36
N ILE A 384 28.46 15.14 28.14
CA ILE A 384 27.40 14.28 27.61
C ILE A 384 26.53 15.06 26.61
N HIS A 385 26.20 16.32 26.89
CA HIS A 385 25.43 17.16 25.98
C HIS A 385 26.12 17.37 24.62
N ALA A 386 27.44 17.62 24.65
CA ALA A 386 28.25 17.74 23.43
C ALA A 386 28.42 16.39 22.71
N MET A 387 28.63 15.30 23.45
CA MET A 387 28.74 13.95 22.90
C MET A 387 27.47 13.56 22.13
N ILE A 388 26.28 13.82 22.69
CA ILE A 388 25.02 13.53 22.02
C ILE A 388 24.85 14.39 20.76
N MET A 389 25.30 15.65 20.76
CA MET A 389 25.33 16.49 19.54
C MET A 389 26.16 15.81 18.43
N PHE A 390 27.34 15.28 18.73
CA PHE A 390 28.14 14.54 17.75
C PHE A 390 27.46 13.25 17.27
N MET A 391 26.71 12.57 18.15
CA MET A 391 25.88 11.43 17.74
C MET A 391 24.78 11.86 16.76
N PHE A 392 24.17 13.03 16.96
CA PHE A 392 23.23 13.60 15.98
C PHE A 392 23.91 13.87 14.64
N TRP A 393 25.15 14.34 14.61
CA TRP A 393 25.88 14.55 13.35
C TRP A 393 26.10 13.24 12.60
N GLY A 394 26.57 12.20 13.31
CA GLY A 394 26.72 10.86 12.73
C GLY A 394 25.41 10.31 12.18
N PHE A 395 24.31 10.49 12.92
CA PHE A 395 22.97 10.11 12.48
C PHE A 395 22.53 10.88 11.23
N VAL A 396 22.68 12.21 11.20
CA VAL A 396 22.26 13.04 10.06
C VAL A 396 23.03 12.67 8.79
N ILE A 397 24.35 12.48 8.89
CA ILE A 397 25.19 12.05 7.76
C ILE A 397 24.72 10.68 7.24
N GLY A 398 24.57 9.70 8.14
CA GLY A 398 24.10 8.35 7.78
C GLY A 398 22.67 8.35 7.20
N HIS A 399 21.77 9.14 7.78
CA HIS A 399 20.38 9.27 7.35
C HIS A 399 20.29 9.86 5.94
N ILE A 400 21.02 10.94 5.65
CA ILE A 400 21.08 11.56 4.32
C ILE A 400 21.65 10.56 3.31
N TYR A 401 22.78 9.91 3.63
CA TYR A 401 23.38 8.91 2.76
C TYR A 401 22.41 7.77 2.42
N LEU A 402 21.77 7.18 3.43
CA LEU A 402 20.83 6.08 3.23
C LEU A 402 19.58 6.52 2.46
N ALA A 403 19.09 7.75 2.69
CA ALA A 403 17.97 8.31 1.94
C ALA A 403 18.31 8.48 0.45
N PHE A 404 19.48 9.06 0.13
CA PHE A 404 19.94 9.20 -1.26
C PHE A 404 20.22 7.84 -1.91
N ARG A 405 20.84 6.92 -1.18
CA ARG A 405 21.12 5.56 -1.66
C ARG A 405 19.83 4.82 -2.01
N ALA A 406 18.83 4.85 -1.13
CA ALA A 406 17.55 4.20 -1.37
C ALA A 406 16.79 4.85 -2.54
N ASP A 407 16.85 6.18 -2.67
CA ASP A 407 16.21 6.87 -3.79
C ASP A 407 16.87 6.53 -5.13
N SER A 408 18.21 6.47 -5.16
CA SER A 408 18.99 6.18 -6.36
C SER A 408 18.95 4.70 -6.78
N LEU A 409 19.04 3.76 -5.84
CA LEU A 409 19.13 2.32 -6.16
C LEU A 409 17.76 1.65 -6.22
N GLU A 410 16.85 2.00 -5.32
CA GLU A 410 15.61 1.28 -5.12
C GLU A 410 14.39 2.01 -5.71
N ARG A 411 14.59 3.24 -6.23
CA ARG A 411 13.54 4.11 -6.78
C ARG A 411 12.34 4.27 -5.84
N HIS A 412 12.59 4.19 -4.53
CA HIS A 412 11.56 4.25 -3.50
C HIS A 412 10.92 5.64 -3.37
N GLY A 413 11.51 6.68 -3.97
CA GLY A 413 10.96 8.03 -3.94
C GLY A 413 10.96 8.63 -2.54
N GLY A 414 11.82 8.16 -1.63
CA GLY A 414 11.78 8.52 -0.21
C GLY A 414 11.96 10.02 0.03
N ILE A 415 12.96 10.62 -0.64
CA ILE A 415 13.24 12.06 -0.56
C ILE A 415 12.09 12.86 -1.20
N SER A 416 11.68 12.46 -2.40
CA SER A 416 10.57 13.10 -3.12
C SER A 416 9.26 13.03 -2.34
N SER A 417 9.02 11.95 -1.60
CA SER A 417 7.86 11.78 -0.75
C SER A 417 7.88 12.69 0.48
N MET A 418 9.06 13.00 1.02
CA MET A 418 9.18 13.90 2.16
C MET A 418 8.93 15.37 1.80
N ILE A 419 9.12 15.72 0.53
CA ILE A 419 8.81 17.04 -0.01
C ILE A 419 7.36 17.07 -0.51
N SER A 420 6.94 16.12 -1.34
CA SER A 420 5.65 16.12 -2.05
C SER A 420 4.49 15.42 -1.32
N GLY A 421 4.79 14.64 -0.28
CA GLY A 421 3.83 13.83 0.48
C GLY A 421 3.39 12.54 -0.21
N GLY A 422 3.78 12.31 -1.47
CA GLY A 422 3.36 11.15 -2.25
C GLY A 422 4.52 10.26 -2.66
N VAL A 423 4.33 8.95 -2.58
CA VAL A 423 5.24 7.94 -3.15
C VAL A 423 4.60 7.38 -4.41
N TRP A 424 5.37 7.25 -5.48
CA TRP A 424 4.94 6.54 -6.69
C TRP A 424 5.39 5.08 -6.57
N MET A 425 4.43 4.15 -6.65
CA MET A 425 4.73 2.71 -6.65
C MET A 425 4.11 2.04 -7.86
N ARG A 426 4.80 1.02 -8.38
CA ARG A 426 4.23 0.15 -9.41
C ARG A 426 3.02 -0.57 -8.83
N ARG A 427 1.94 -0.68 -9.62
CA ARG A 427 0.65 -1.26 -9.20
C ARG A 427 0.74 -2.73 -8.76
N THR A 428 1.81 -3.43 -9.16
CA THR A 428 2.12 -4.81 -8.79
C THR A 428 2.97 -4.96 -7.54
N SER A 429 3.48 -3.86 -6.98
CA SER A 429 4.31 -3.86 -5.77
C SER A 429 3.51 -4.36 -4.57
N LYS A 430 4.07 -5.30 -3.80
CA LYS A 430 3.52 -5.77 -2.52
C LYS A 430 4.42 -5.34 -1.37
N PRO A 431 4.24 -4.13 -0.85
CA PRO A 431 4.99 -3.73 0.33
C PRO A 431 4.38 -4.37 1.58
N TYR A 432 5.24 -4.81 2.50
CA TYR A 432 4.85 -5.59 3.69
C TYR A 432 3.97 -4.82 4.69
N ASP A 433 3.95 -3.50 4.59
CA ASP A 433 3.27 -2.53 5.46
C ASP A 433 2.21 -1.71 4.70
N ALA A 434 1.77 -2.19 3.54
CA ALA A 434 0.61 -1.63 2.84
C ALA A 434 -0.61 -1.64 3.78
N PRO A 435 -1.47 -0.60 3.77
CA PRO A 435 -2.78 -0.72 4.38
C PRO A 435 -3.52 -1.88 3.72
N GLU A 436 -4.06 -2.81 4.52
CA GLU A 436 -5.03 -3.79 4.00
C GLU A 436 -6.21 -3.00 3.45
N LEU A 437 -6.42 -3.09 2.13
CA LEU A 437 -7.54 -2.45 1.44
C LEU A 437 -8.86 -3.17 1.74
#